data_AF-A0A1Y4RJG0-F1
#
_entry.id   AF-A0A1Y4RJG0-F1
#
_cell.length_a   1.000
_cell.length_b   1.000
_cell.length_c   1.000
_cell.angle_alpha   90.00
_cell.angle_beta   90.00
_cell.angle_gamma   90.00
#
_symmetry.space_group_name_H-M   'P 1'
#
loop_
_entity.id
_entity.type
_entity.pdbx_description
1 polymer ?
#
loop_
_entity_poly.entity_id
_entity_poly.type
_entity_poly.pdbx_seq_one_letter_code
_entity_poly.pdbx_strand_id
1 'polypeptide(L)'
;MNVRFQGSDTTCQMKVTVPAEGLVQLHFPIPDGVEVTTGFEVLTEKGTVYGDYTGYTTIYREMEDGSIILSNDGSVYVPPAPPEAADPEPEPEPPALEEVRAQKLQEVGEACRQIIHAGVDVVLPDNTVEHFSLKEEDQINLFGKQAQLISGAERLEYHQDGHPCRYYTAEEMQAIITAAMQHVSYHTTYCNSLNMWIAGATTTEELNTIFYGADIPEEYQSQVLKDYLNAIMGNVGEVEDEAVS
;
A
#
# COMPACT_ATOMS: atom_id res chain seq x y z
N MET A 1 30.97 9.94 -53.63
CA MET A 1 32.17 10.69 -54.06
C MET A 1 33.24 9.68 -54.43
N ASN A 2 34.14 10.02 -55.37
CA ASN A 2 35.29 9.16 -55.68
C ASN A 2 36.35 9.39 -54.60
N VAL A 3 36.75 8.34 -53.87
CA VAL A 3 37.72 8.40 -52.78
C VAL A 3 38.93 7.55 -53.17
N ARG A 4 40.13 8.11 -52.96
CA ARG A 4 41.41 7.42 -53.14
C ARG A 4 42.18 7.44 -51.83
N PHE A 5 42.45 6.26 -51.27
CA PHE A 5 43.27 6.13 -50.06
C PHE A 5 44.75 6.24 -50.41
N GLN A 6 45.55 6.80 -49.51
CA GLN A 6 47.01 6.83 -49.69
C GLN A 6 47.57 5.40 -49.78
N GLY A 7 48.52 5.19 -50.69
CA GLY A 7 49.08 3.86 -50.94
C GLY A 7 48.21 2.93 -51.79
N SER A 8 47.01 3.36 -52.21
CA SER A 8 46.15 2.65 -53.15
C SER A 8 46.03 3.36 -54.49
N ASP A 9 46.24 2.62 -55.59
CA ASP A 9 46.00 3.11 -56.96
C ASP A 9 44.51 3.02 -57.36
N THR A 10 43.65 2.51 -56.48
CA THR A 10 42.23 2.26 -56.76
C THR A 10 41.36 3.37 -56.17
N THR A 11 40.40 3.86 -56.97
CA THR A 11 39.36 4.77 -56.51
C THR A 11 38.10 4.00 -56.16
N CYS A 12 37.43 4.38 -55.08
CA CYS A 12 36.19 3.75 -54.62
C CYS A 12 35.09 4.80 -54.48
N GLN A 13 33.84 4.40 -54.74
CA GLN A 13 32.70 5.28 -54.52
C GLN A 13 32.15 5.07 -53.12
N MET A 14 32.22 6.12 -52.31
CA MET A 14 31.61 6.12 -50.98
C MET A 14 31.06 7.51 -50.62
N LYS A 15 30.22 7.56 -49.60
CA LYS A 15 29.73 8.81 -49.04
C LYS A 15 30.67 9.26 -47.93
N VAL A 16 31.10 10.51 -48.01
CA VAL A 16 31.98 11.17 -47.04
C VAL A 16 31.24 12.36 -46.45
N THR A 17 31.24 12.50 -45.13
CA THR A 17 30.64 13.66 -44.43
C THR A 17 31.59 14.18 -43.37
N VAL A 18 31.52 15.47 -43.06
CA VAL A 18 32.33 16.12 -42.02
C VAL A 18 31.41 16.43 -40.83
N PRO A 19 31.35 15.58 -39.80
CA PRO A 19 30.43 15.77 -38.68
C PRO A 19 30.83 16.94 -37.76
N ALA A 20 32.12 17.23 -37.65
CA ALA A 20 32.67 18.34 -36.88
C ALA A 20 34.04 18.74 -37.46
N GLU A 21 34.56 19.90 -37.06
CA GLU A 21 35.93 20.29 -37.39
C GLU A 21 36.92 19.23 -36.88
N GLY A 22 37.90 18.87 -37.72
CA GLY A 22 38.90 17.84 -37.40
C GLY A 22 38.40 16.39 -37.47
N LEU A 23 37.11 16.16 -37.78
CA LEU A 23 36.53 14.83 -37.94
C LEU A 23 35.97 14.61 -39.35
N VAL A 24 36.14 13.40 -39.89
CA VAL A 24 35.52 12.98 -41.15
C VAL A 24 34.92 11.58 -41.02
N GLN A 25 33.73 11.37 -41.56
CA GLN A 25 33.03 10.10 -41.54
C GLN A 25 33.01 9.49 -42.94
N LEU A 26 33.50 8.26 -43.03
CA LEU A 26 33.38 7.36 -44.17
C LEU A 26 32.17 6.45 -43.92
N HIS A 27 31.14 6.55 -44.77
CA HIS A 27 29.92 5.77 -44.63
C HIS A 27 30.09 4.37 -45.22
N PHE A 28 29.55 3.35 -44.53
CA PHE A 28 29.51 1.97 -45.02
C PHE A 28 28.80 1.86 -46.40
N PRO A 29 29.22 0.97 -47.31
CA PRO A 29 30.31 0.00 -47.18
C PRO A 29 31.72 0.56 -47.48
N ILE A 30 32.69 0.20 -46.63
CA ILE A 30 34.12 0.43 -46.88
C ILE A 30 34.67 -0.80 -47.62
N PRO A 31 35.39 -0.63 -48.74
CA PRO A 31 35.93 -1.76 -49.50
C PRO A 31 36.94 -2.59 -48.70
N ASP A 32 36.91 -3.91 -48.87
CA ASP A 32 37.87 -4.83 -48.25
C ASP A 32 39.32 -4.53 -48.68
N GLY A 33 40.26 -4.66 -47.73
CA GLY A 33 41.69 -4.46 -47.98
C GLY A 33 42.14 -3.00 -48.04
N VAL A 34 41.25 -2.04 -47.76
CA VAL A 34 41.58 -0.62 -47.63
C VAL A 34 42.07 -0.32 -46.21
N GLU A 35 43.24 0.29 -46.10
CA GLU A 35 43.76 0.82 -44.84
C GLU A 35 43.26 2.26 -44.66
N VAL A 36 42.17 2.45 -43.92
CA VAL A 36 41.51 3.76 -43.77
C VAL A 36 42.34 4.79 -42.99
N THR A 37 43.35 4.34 -42.24
CA THR A 37 44.23 5.16 -41.40
C THR A 37 45.42 5.74 -42.15
N THR A 38 45.56 5.49 -43.46
CA THR A 38 46.60 6.14 -44.28
C THR A 38 46.20 7.56 -44.73
N GLY A 39 44.96 7.96 -44.47
CA GLY A 39 44.37 9.16 -45.06
C GLY A 39 43.95 8.95 -46.52
N PHE A 40 43.18 9.89 -47.05
CA PHE A 40 42.57 9.78 -48.38
C PHE A 40 42.34 11.14 -49.05
N GLU A 41 42.05 11.09 -50.35
CA GLU A 41 41.63 12.24 -51.15
C GLU A 41 40.24 11.98 -51.73
N VAL A 42 39.43 13.03 -51.79
CA VAL A 42 38.17 13.04 -52.52
C VAL A 42 38.41 13.65 -53.90
N LEU A 43 38.00 12.97 -54.96
CA LEU A 43 38.20 13.35 -56.34
C LEU A 43 36.88 13.76 -57.01
N THR A 44 36.96 14.74 -57.92
CA THR A 44 35.87 15.06 -58.87
C THR A 44 35.69 13.94 -59.89
N GLU A 45 34.60 13.98 -60.68
CA GLU A 45 34.37 13.03 -61.79
C GLU A 45 35.51 13.05 -62.83
N LYS A 46 36.23 14.17 -62.95
CA LYS A 46 37.36 14.33 -63.88
C LYS A 46 38.71 13.90 -63.27
N GLY A 47 38.71 13.35 -62.06
CA GLY A 47 39.93 12.87 -61.37
C GLY A 47 40.78 13.95 -60.71
N THR A 48 40.31 15.20 -60.63
CA THR A 48 40.99 16.28 -59.89
C THR A 48 40.66 16.20 -58.40
N VAL A 49 41.65 16.43 -57.53
CA VAL A 49 41.45 16.49 -56.06
C VAL A 49 40.48 17.62 -55.72
N TYR A 50 39.39 17.24 -55.05
CA TYR A 50 38.34 18.12 -54.55
C TYR A 50 38.49 18.38 -53.04
N GLY A 51 38.93 17.37 -52.29
CA GLY A 51 39.17 17.48 -50.85
C GLY A 51 40.37 16.64 -50.43
N ASP A 52 41.22 17.24 -49.61
CA ASP A 52 42.41 16.61 -49.05
C ASP A 52 42.13 16.19 -47.60
N TYR A 53 42.15 14.88 -47.35
CA TYR A 53 41.96 14.26 -46.04
C TYR A 53 43.15 13.36 -45.69
N THR A 54 44.35 13.64 -46.22
CA THR A 54 45.53 12.81 -45.95
C THR A 54 45.99 12.89 -44.49
N GLY A 55 45.61 13.94 -43.77
CA GLY A 55 45.88 14.08 -42.34
C GLY A 55 44.98 13.23 -41.43
N TYR A 56 43.87 12.69 -41.93
CA TYR A 56 42.91 11.93 -41.13
C TYR A 56 43.33 10.47 -41.00
N THR A 57 44.21 10.22 -40.03
CA THR A 57 44.96 8.97 -39.89
C THR A 57 44.59 8.17 -38.64
N THR A 58 43.71 8.70 -37.79
CA THR A 58 43.30 8.08 -36.53
C THR A 58 41.83 7.74 -36.55
N ILE A 59 41.46 6.51 -36.15
CA ILE A 59 40.05 6.14 -35.96
C ILE A 59 39.53 6.81 -34.69
N TYR A 60 38.64 7.78 -34.86
CA TYR A 60 37.95 8.45 -33.77
C TYR A 60 36.87 7.53 -33.17
N ARG A 61 36.02 6.94 -34.01
CA ARG A 61 34.93 6.05 -33.58
C ARG A 61 34.45 5.16 -34.74
N GLU A 62 34.22 3.89 -34.45
CA GLU A 62 33.48 2.98 -35.32
C GLU A 62 31.99 3.01 -34.97
N MET A 63 31.14 3.05 -35.98
CA MET A 63 29.69 3.10 -35.84
C MET A 63 29.11 1.69 -35.96
N GLU A 64 27.94 1.45 -35.36
CA GLU A 64 27.27 0.15 -35.39
C GLU A 64 26.90 -0.30 -36.82
N ASP A 65 26.73 0.65 -37.75
CA ASP A 65 26.43 0.39 -39.17
C ASP A 65 27.69 0.07 -40.01
N GLY A 66 28.87 0.03 -39.41
CA GLY A 66 30.15 -0.21 -40.08
C GLY A 66 30.80 1.05 -40.67
N SER A 67 30.20 2.23 -40.49
CA SER A 67 30.83 3.51 -40.85
C SER A 67 31.97 3.85 -39.89
N ILE A 68 32.98 4.57 -40.37
CA ILE A 68 34.16 4.94 -39.58
C ILE A 68 34.28 6.46 -39.53
N ILE A 69 34.46 7.02 -38.33
CA ILE A 69 34.86 8.41 -38.12
C ILE A 69 36.37 8.45 -37.89
N LEU A 70 37.08 9.24 -38.67
CA LEU A 70 38.50 9.52 -38.56
C LEU A 70 38.74 10.92 -38.01
N SER A 71 39.80 11.10 -37.24
CA SER A 71 40.30 12.39 -36.76
C SER A 71 41.65 12.73 -37.40
N ASN A 72 41.94 14.02 -37.53
CA ASN A 72 43.22 14.54 -38.05
C ASN A 72 44.20 15.04 -36.97
N ASP A 73 43.78 15.02 -35.71
CA ASP A 73 44.54 15.51 -34.55
C ASP A 73 44.96 14.40 -33.58
N GLY A 74 44.64 13.14 -33.91
CA GLY A 74 44.90 11.98 -33.06
C GLY A 74 43.86 11.73 -31.97
N SER A 75 42.75 12.47 -31.95
CA SER A 75 41.69 12.27 -30.97
C SER A 75 40.96 10.94 -31.19
N VAL A 76 40.56 10.32 -30.07
CA VAL A 76 39.71 9.11 -30.02
C VAL A 76 38.46 9.41 -29.21
N TYR A 77 37.34 8.77 -29.55
CA TYR A 77 36.08 8.97 -28.84
C TYR A 77 36.15 8.41 -27.42
N VAL A 78 35.90 9.29 -26.46
CA VAL A 78 35.73 8.92 -25.05
C VAL A 78 34.24 9.03 -24.73
N PRO A 79 33.54 7.91 -24.47
CA PRO A 79 32.14 7.99 -24.03
C PRO A 79 32.05 8.77 -22.72
N PRO A 80 31.00 9.57 -22.51
CA PRO A 80 30.79 10.27 -21.25
C PRO A 80 30.73 9.26 -20.11
N ALA A 81 31.29 9.62 -18.95
CA ALA A 81 31.18 8.79 -17.75
C ALA A 81 29.69 8.53 -17.43
N PRO A 82 29.33 7.30 -16.99
CA PRO A 82 27.99 7.05 -16.49
C PRO A 82 27.64 8.07 -15.40
N PRO A 83 26.40 8.56 -15.32
CA PRO A 83 25.98 9.35 -14.17
C PRO A 83 26.24 8.55 -12.89
N GLU A 84 26.82 9.20 -11.88
CA GLU A 84 26.94 8.59 -10.55
C GLU A 84 25.56 8.15 -10.07
N ALA A 85 25.49 7.00 -9.41
CA ALA A 85 24.26 6.52 -8.81
C ALA A 85 23.74 7.62 -7.87
N ALA A 86 22.50 8.06 -8.09
CA ALA A 86 21.85 8.99 -7.18
C ALA A 86 21.89 8.40 -5.76
N ASP A 87 22.17 9.26 -4.77
CA ASP A 87 22.06 8.85 -3.37
C ASP A 87 20.68 8.23 -3.12
N PRO A 88 20.60 7.14 -2.33
CA PRO A 88 19.32 6.55 -1.99
C PRO A 88 18.44 7.60 -1.33
N GLU A 89 17.16 7.59 -1.73
CA GLU A 89 16.16 8.47 -1.14
C GLU A 89 16.10 8.22 0.38
N PRO A 90 16.07 9.28 1.21
CA PRO A 90 16.07 9.10 2.67
C PRO A 90 14.84 8.31 3.12
N GLU A 91 15.03 7.40 4.09
CA GLU A 91 13.94 6.64 4.68
C GLU A 91 12.90 7.59 5.31
N PRO A 92 11.59 7.28 5.23
CA PRO A 92 10.57 8.09 5.86
C PRO A 92 10.74 8.09 7.38
N GLU A 93 10.64 9.28 7.98
CA GLU A 93 10.69 9.41 9.44
C GLU A 93 9.53 8.63 10.09
N PRO A 94 9.76 8.00 11.26
CA PRO A 94 8.70 7.30 11.97
C PRO A 94 7.60 8.29 12.42
N PRO A 95 6.33 7.87 12.44
CA PRO A 95 5.21 8.73 12.82
C PRO A 95 5.35 9.21 14.27
N ALA A 96 4.87 10.43 14.53
CA ALA A 96 4.89 10.98 15.87
C ALA A 96 3.92 10.23 16.79
N LEU A 97 4.24 10.17 18.09
CA LEU A 97 3.42 9.45 19.09
C LEU A 97 1.94 9.84 19.05
N GLU A 98 1.65 11.15 18.93
CA GLU A 98 0.28 11.66 18.89
C GLU A 98 -0.46 11.31 17.59
N GLU A 99 0.25 11.16 16.48
CA GLU A 99 -0.35 10.67 15.23
C GLU A 99 -0.76 9.21 15.37
N VAL A 100 0.12 8.38 15.94
CA VAL A 100 -0.19 6.97 16.24
C VAL A 100 -1.35 6.87 17.23
N ARG A 101 -1.38 7.73 18.26
CA ARG A 101 -2.48 7.79 19.24
C ARG A 101 -3.81 8.13 18.57
N ALA A 102 -3.83 9.15 17.70
CA ALA A 102 -5.03 9.55 16.98
C ALA A 102 -5.54 8.45 16.03
N GLN A 103 -4.63 7.78 15.32
CA GLN A 103 -4.97 6.62 14.49
C GLN A 103 -5.56 5.48 15.35
N LYS A 104 -4.95 5.22 16.51
CA LYS A 104 -5.39 4.16 17.41
C LYS A 104 -6.78 4.42 18.00
N LEU A 105 -7.08 5.66 18.37
CA LEU A 105 -8.42 6.05 18.81
C LEU A 105 -9.48 5.84 17.72
N GLN A 106 -9.14 6.11 16.45
CA GLN A 106 -10.05 5.86 15.33
C GLN A 106 -10.26 4.36 15.09
N GLU A 107 -9.18 3.58 15.07
CA GLU A 107 -9.21 2.13 14.88
C GLU A 107 -10.06 1.44 15.95
N VAL A 108 -9.77 1.71 17.23
CA VAL A 108 -10.51 1.13 18.35
C VAL A 108 -11.94 1.65 18.41
N GLY A 109 -12.15 2.95 18.18
CA GLY A 109 -13.49 3.53 18.14
C GLY A 109 -14.38 2.89 17.08
N GLU A 110 -13.83 2.62 15.89
CA GLU A 110 -14.53 1.93 14.82
C GLU A 110 -14.85 0.48 15.19
N ALA A 111 -13.88 -0.27 15.72
CA ALA A 111 -14.10 -1.65 16.16
C ALA A 111 -15.15 -1.74 17.27
N CYS A 112 -15.11 -0.83 18.23
CA CYS A 112 -16.08 -0.70 19.32
C CYS A 112 -17.50 -0.43 18.81
N ARG A 113 -17.64 0.46 17.82
CA ARG A 113 -18.94 0.71 17.19
C ARG A 113 -19.42 -0.52 16.42
N GLN A 114 -18.54 -1.15 15.65
CA GLN A 114 -18.87 -2.33 14.85
C GLN A 114 -19.36 -3.50 15.71
N ILE A 115 -18.68 -3.81 16.82
CA ILE A 115 -19.09 -4.95 17.67
C ILE A 115 -20.41 -4.67 18.40
N ILE A 116 -20.65 -3.42 18.82
CA ILE A 116 -21.93 -3.04 19.41
C ILE A 116 -23.02 -3.19 18.35
N HIS A 117 -22.81 -2.65 17.15
CA HIS A 117 -23.81 -2.69 16.07
C HIS A 117 -24.06 -4.09 15.54
N ALA A 118 -23.04 -4.95 15.53
CA ALA A 118 -23.16 -6.35 15.19
C ALA A 118 -24.17 -7.05 16.09
N GLY A 119 -24.40 -6.55 17.31
CA GLY A 119 -25.51 -7.01 18.13
C GLY A 119 -25.26 -8.35 18.80
N VAL A 120 -26.34 -9.04 19.17
CA VAL A 120 -26.28 -10.20 20.06
C VAL A 120 -27.26 -11.29 19.63
N ASP A 121 -26.83 -12.54 19.81
CA ASP A 121 -27.69 -13.72 19.68
C ASP A 121 -28.43 -13.97 21.00
N VAL A 122 -29.74 -14.12 20.91
CA VAL A 122 -30.62 -14.30 22.07
C VAL A 122 -31.31 -15.65 21.98
N VAL A 123 -31.14 -16.46 23.02
CA VAL A 123 -31.93 -17.68 23.23
C VAL A 123 -33.30 -17.26 23.77
N LEU A 124 -34.35 -17.47 22.98
CA LEU A 124 -35.73 -17.20 23.37
C LEU A 124 -36.27 -18.32 24.28
N PRO A 125 -37.39 -18.11 25.01
CA PRO A 125 -37.96 -19.10 25.92
C PRO A 125 -38.34 -20.45 25.28
N ASP A 126 -38.57 -20.46 23.97
CA ASP A 126 -38.83 -21.68 23.18
C ASP A 126 -37.55 -22.40 22.72
N ASN A 127 -36.38 -21.95 23.17
CA ASN A 127 -35.03 -22.40 22.81
C ASN A 127 -34.62 -22.10 21.36
N THR A 128 -35.36 -21.25 20.64
CA THR A 128 -34.87 -20.71 19.37
C THR A 128 -33.78 -19.66 19.64
N VAL A 129 -32.81 -19.56 18.73
CA VAL A 129 -31.77 -18.53 18.78
C VAL A 129 -32.03 -17.54 17.66
N GLU A 130 -32.18 -16.27 18.02
CA GLU A 130 -32.38 -15.19 17.07
C GLU A 130 -31.33 -14.09 17.27
N HIS A 131 -30.83 -13.56 16.15
CA HIS A 131 -29.81 -12.53 16.12
C HIS A 131 -30.44 -11.13 16.05
N PHE A 132 -30.05 -10.23 16.94
CA PHE A 132 -30.54 -8.85 16.98
C PHE A 132 -29.40 -7.86 16.78
N SER A 133 -29.43 -7.14 15.67
CA SER A 133 -28.56 -5.97 15.45
C SER A 133 -28.86 -4.89 16.48
N LEU A 134 -27.84 -4.10 16.83
CA LEU A 134 -27.98 -3.02 17.80
C LEU A 134 -27.41 -1.72 17.24
N LYS A 135 -27.88 -1.33 16.04
CA LYS A 135 -27.64 0.02 15.55
C LYS A 135 -28.33 1.03 16.48
N GLU A 136 -28.01 2.31 16.33
CA GLU A 136 -28.50 3.36 17.21
C GLU A 136 -30.05 3.39 17.27
N GLU A 137 -30.71 3.19 16.14
CA GLU A 137 -32.16 3.10 16.04
C GLU A 137 -32.75 1.87 16.74
N ASP A 138 -32.08 0.72 16.65
CA ASP A 138 -32.49 -0.52 17.33
C ASP A 138 -32.42 -0.35 18.84
N GLN A 139 -31.32 0.23 19.34
CA GLN A 139 -31.12 0.50 20.77
C GLN A 139 -32.20 1.44 21.31
N ILE A 140 -32.51 2.53 20.60
CA ILE A 140 -33.57 3.48 20.98
C ILE A 140 -34.94 2.79 20.97
N ASN A 141 -35.22 1.99 19.94
CA ASN A 141 -36.49 1.27 19.82
C ASN A 141 -36.69 0.30 20.98
N LEU A 142 -35.63 -0.44 21.38
CA LEU A 142 -35.69 -1.36 22.53
C LEU A 142 -35.98 -0.64 23.85
N PHE A 143 -35.46 0.58 24.07
CA PHE A 143 -35.86 1.40 25.22
C PHE A 143 -37.36 1.74 25.22
N GLY A 144 -37.92 2.05 24.03
CA GLY A 144 -39.36 2.24 23.87
C GLY A 144 -40.16 0.98 24.22
N LYS A 145 -39.66 -0.20 23.81
CA LYS A 145 -40.28 -1.49 24.14
C LYS A 145 -40.21 -1.80 25.64
N GLN A 146 -39.11 -1.46 26.31
CA GLN A 146 -38.99 -1.60 27.76
C GLN A 146 -40.06 -0.78 28.51
N ALA A 147 -40.33 0.45 28.06
CA ALA A 147 -41.38 1.29 28.65
C ALA A 147 -42.79 0.71 28.43
N GLN A 148 -43.05 0.13 27.26
CA GLN A 148 -44.31 -0.58 26.96
C GLN A 148 -44.49 -1.82 27.84
N LEU A 149 -43.43 -2.62 28.04
CA LEU A 149 -43.44 -3.77 28.97
C LEU A 149 -43.77 -3.34 30.41
N ILE A 150 -43.11 -2.29 30.91
CA ILE A 150 -43.36 -1.75 32.25
C ILE A 150 -44.81 -1.27 32.40
N SER A 151 -45.41 -0.81 31.30
CA SER A 151 -46.81 -0.39 31.24
C SER A 151 -47.82 -1.56 31.13
N GLY A 152 -47.34 -2.81 31.14
CA GLY A 152 -48.17 -4.02 31.11
C GLY A 152 -48.49 -4.55 29.72
N ALA A 153 -47.73 -4.19 28.69
CA ALA A 153 -47.91 -4.77 27.36
C ALA A 153 -47.56 -6.28 27.37
N GLU A 154 -48.51 -7.12 26.98
CA GLU A 154 -48.33 -8.59 26.94
C GLU A 154 -47.71 -9.08 25.62
N ARG A 155 -47.82 -8.28 24.56
CA ARG A 155 -47.25 -8.55 23.23
C ARG A 155 -46.77 -7.25 22.60
N LEU A 156 -45.58 -7.29 21.99
CA LEU A 156 -44.96 -6.12 21.38
C LEU A 156 -44.46 -6.48 19.99
N GLU A 157 -44.74 -5.61 19.02
CA GLU A 157 -44.16 -5.70 17.69
C GLU A 157 -42.69 -5.27 17.72
N TYR A 158 -41.82 -5.99 17.06
CA TYR A 158 -40.42 -5.61 16.87
C TYR A 158 -39.89 -6.11 15.53
N HIS A 159 -38.95 -5.36 14.98
CA HIS A 159 -38.36 -5.61 13.67
C HIS A 159 -36.91 -6.08 13.87
N GLN A 160 -36.63 -7.30 13.46
CA GLN A 160 -35.27 -7.83 13.41
C GLN A 160 -34.70 -7.55 12.01
N ASP A 161 -33.41 -7.20 11.93
CA ASP A 161 -32.74 -6.89 10.67
C ASP A 161 -32.93 -8.03 9.64
N GLY A 162 -33.38 -7.67 8.43
CA GLY A 162 -33.61 -8.61 7.34
C GLY A 162 -34.89 -9.46 7.46
N HIS A 163 -35.69 -9.29 8.52
CA HIS A 163 -36.89 -10.09 8.78
C HIS A 163 -38.16 -9.23 8.85
N PRO A 164 -39.35 -9.79 8.56
CA PRO A 164 -40.60 -9.07 8.75
C PRO A 164 -40.81 -8.68 10.22
N CYS A 165 -41.48 -7.55 10.45
CA CYS A 165 -41.94 -7.18 11.78
C CYS A 165 -42.88 -8.26 12.32
N ARG A 166 -42.62 -8.74 13.55
CA ARG A 166 -43.43 -9.76 14.21
C ARG A 166 -43.71 -9.39 15.66
N TYR A 167 -44.69 -10.06 16.24
CA TYR A 167 -44.99 -9.93 17.66
C TYR A 167 -44.14 -10.88 18.48
N TYR A 168 -43.59 -10.35 19.57
CA TYR A 168 -42.96 -11.06 20.66
C TYR A 168 -43.86 -10.99 21.88
N THR A 169 -43.88 -12.04 22.69
CA THR A 169 -44.48 -12.05 24.02
C THR A 169 -43.70 -11.14 24.97
N ALA A 170 -44.30 -10.79 26.10
CA ALA A 170 -43.62 -10.00 27.12
C ALA A 170 -42.31 -10.65 27.61
N GLU A 171 -42.31 -11.98 27.77
CA GLU A 171 -41.15 -12.75 28.21
C GLU A 171 -40.03 -12.77 27.16
N GLU A 172 -40.37 -13.05 25.88
CA GLU A 172 -39.42 -12.98 24.77
C GLU A 172 -38.81 -11.57 24.64
N MET A 173 -39.65 -10.53 24.67
CA MET A 173 -39.17 -9.15 24.55
C MET A 173 -38.28 -8.74 25.74
N GLN A 174 -38.58 -9.22 26.94
CA GLN A 174 -37.72 -8.98 28.10
C GLN A 174 -36.36 -9.66 27.94
N ALA A 175 -36.31 -10.89 27.41
CA ALA A 175 -35.05 -11.59 27.12
C ALA A 175 -34.20 -10.82 26.09
N ILE A 176 -34.83 -10.34 25.01
CA ILE A 176 -34.16 -9.54 23.97
C ILE A 176 -33.58 -8.25 24.55
N ILE A 177 -34.38 -7.49 25.31
CA ILE A 177 -33.92 -6.22 25.89
C ILE A 177 -32.79 -6.46 26.89
N THR A 178 -32.91 -7.47 27.76
CA THR A 178 -31.88 -7.77 28.75
C THR A 178 -30.57 -8.12 28.08
N ALA A 179 -30.57 -9.01 27.08
CA ALA A 179 -29.36 -9.39 26.35
C ALA A 179 -28.75 -8.18 25.62
N ALA A 180 -29.58 -7.37 24.94
CA ALA A 180 -29.13 -6.17 24.24
C ALA A 180 -28.49 -5.15 25.19
N MET A 181 -29.13 -4.87 26.34
CA MET A 181 -28.61 -3.92 27.33
C MET A 181 -27.30 -4.41 27.94
N GLN A 182 -27.17 -5.71 28.21
CA GLN A 182 -25.92 -6.32 28.70
C GLN A 182 -24.80 -6.20 27.67
N HIS A 183 -25.07 -6.53 26.40
CA HIS A 183 -24.12 -6.39 25.29
C HIS A 183 -23.59 -4.97 25.15
N VAL A 184 -24.50 -4.00 25.04
CA VAL A 184 -24.15 -2.58 24.89
C VAL A 184 -23.37 -2.09 26.11
N SER A 185 -23.80 -2.45 27.33
CA SER A 185 -23.18 -1.98 28.56
C SER A 185 -21.77 -2.54 28.73
N TYR A 186 -21.58 -3.84 28.47
CA TYR A 186 -20.26 -4.48 28.54
C TYR A 186 -19.30 -3.83 27.53
N HIS A 187 -19.66 -3.79 26.26
CA HIS A 187 -18.77 -3.26 25.22
C HIS A 187 -18.50 -1.78 25.38
N THR A 188 -19.49 -0.98 25.77
CA THR A 188 -19.26 0.43 26.11
C THR A 188 -18.25 0.58 27.24
N THR A 189 -18.38 -0.24 28.29
CA THR A 189 -17.45 -0.22 29.44
C THR A 189 -16.04 -0.62 29.02
N TYR A 190 -15.91 -1.72 28.28
CA TYR A 190 -14.63 -2.24 27.79
C TYR A 190 -13.93 -1.23 26.86
N CYS A 191 -14.67 -0.65 25.91
CA CYS A 191 -14.16 0.36 24.99
C CYS A 191 -13.73 1.65 25.69
N ASN A 192 -14.44 2.08 26.72
CA ASN A 192 -14.01 3.21 27.55
C ASN A 192 -12.69 2.91 28.25
N SER A 193 -12.49 1.70 28.76
CA SER A 193 -11.22 1.28 29.35
C SER A 193 -10.07 1.22 28.32
N LEU A 194 -10.33 0.76 27.09
CA LEU A 194 -9.33 0.87 26.01
C LEU A 194 -8.95 2.32 25.71
N ASN A 195 -9.93 3.23 25.66
CA ASN A 195 -9.66 4.65 25.44
C ASN A 195 -8.81 5.27 26.55
N MET A 196 -9.01 4.84 27.80
CA MET A 196 -8.17 5.25 28.94
C MET A 196 -6.74 4.71 28.80
N TRP A 197 -6.59 3.45 28.38
CA TRP A 197 -5.26 2.88 28.10
C TRP A 197 -4.55 3.62 26.95
N ILE A 198 -5.25 3.88 25.85
CA ILE A 198 -4.71 4.66 24.72
C ILE A 198 -4.28 6.06 25.16
N ALA A 199 -5.05 6.71 26.04
CA ALA A 199 -4.70 8.02 26.57
C ALA A 199 -3.50 7.97 27.53
N GLY A 200 -3.33 6.88 28.27
CA GLY A 200 -2.22 6.66 29.20
C GLY A 200 -0.92 6.20 28.56
N ALA A 201 -0.99 5.61 27.36
CA ALA A 201 0.18 5.06 26.68
C ALA A 201 1.23 6.14 26.34
N THR A 202 2.49 5.79 26.55
CA THR A 202 3.62 6.73 26.42
C THR A 202 4.57 6.44 25.27
N THR A 203 4.39 5.30 24.60
CA THR A 203 5.24 4.84 23.48
C THR A 203 4.38 4.37 22.31
N THR A 204 4.94 4.44 21.10
CA THR A 204 4.26 3.92 19.91
C THR A 204 4.17 2.40 19.94
N GLU A 205 5.16 1.74 20.52
CA GLU A 205 5.17 0.29 20.74
C GLU A 205 3.98 -0.14 21.61
N GLU A 206 3.74 0.54 22.73
CA GLU A 206 2.59 0.28 23.59
C GLU A 206 1.26 0.51 22.86
N LEU A 207 1.10 1.67 22.18
CA LEU A 207 -0.11 1.97 21.40
C LEU A 207 -0.42 0.88 20.36
N ASN A 208 0.62 0.33 19.73
CA ASN A 208 0.47 -0.72 18.73
C ASN A 208 -0.01 -2.06 19.31
N THR A 209 0.12 -2.27 20.63
CA THR A 209 -0.43 -3.46 21.30
C THR A 209 -1.92 -3.33 21.62
N ILE A 210 -2.47 -2.12 21.55
CA ILE A 210 -3.87 -1.88 21.88
C ILE A 210 -4.72 -2.17 20.63
N PHE A 211 -5.73 -3.03 20.82
CA PHE A 211 -6.76 -3.31 19.83
C PHE A 211 -8.02 -3.78 20.57
N TYR A 212 -9.16 -3.74 19.89
CA TYR A 212 -10.38 -4.29 20.46
C TYR A 212 -10.24 -5.81 20.71
N GLY A 213 -10.43 -6.25 21.95
CA GLY A 213 -10.23 -7.65 22.36
C GLY A 213 -8.90 -7.91 23.06
N ALA A 214 -8.03 -6.91 23.20
CA ALA A 214 -6.82 -7.02 24.02
C ALA A 214 -7.11 -7.15 25.52
N ASP A 215 -6.25 -7.86 26.24
CA ASP A 215 -6.30 -7.90 27.71
C ASP A 215 -5.92 -6.53 28.27
N ILE A 216 -6.91 -5.81 28.80
CA ILE A 216 -6.71 -4.45 29.32
C ILE A 216 -5.90 -4.53 30.63
N PRO A 217 -4.79 -3.77 30.79
CA PRO A 217 -4.05 -3.73 32.04
C PRO A 217 -4.91 -3.33 33.23
N GLU A 218 -4.65 -3.93 34.40
CA GLU A 218 -5.49 -3.76 35.59
C GLU A 218 -5.69 -2.28 36.00
N GLU A 219 -4.68 -1.43 35.78
CA GLU A 219 -4.74 0.00 36.09
C GLU A 219 -5.78 0.77 35.26
N TYR A 220 -6.14 0.26 34.08
CA TYR A 220 -7.17 0.85 33.21
C TYR A 220 -8.53 0.12 33.33
N GLN A 221 -8.61 -0.92 34.17
CA GLN A 221 -9.86 -1.61 34.44
C GLN A 221 -10.65 -0.91 35.55
N SER A 222 -11.82 -0.36 35.20
CA SER A 222 -12.78 0.08 36.20
C SER A 222 -13.32 -1.11 37.01
N GLN A 223 -13.85 -0.86 38.22
CA GLN A 223 -14.51 -1.92 38.99
C GLN A 223 -15.65 -2.58 38.20
N VAL A 224 -16.41 -1.78 37.44
CA VAL A 224 -17.50 -2.27 36.59
C VAL A 224 -16.98 -3.23 35.52
N LEU A 225 -15.83 -2.93 34.90
CA LEU A 225 -15.22 -3.83 33.92
C LEU A 225 -14.79 -5.15 34.58
N LYS A 226 -14.18 -5.08 35.76
CA LYS A 226 -13.78 -6.27 36.52
C LYS A 226 -14.99 -7.16 36.82
N ASP A 227 -16.11 -6.56 37.21
CA ASP A 227 -17.34 -7.29 37.48
C ASP A 227 -17.87 -8.02 36.22
N TYR A 228 -17.85 -7.35 35.05
CA TYR A 228 -18.22 -7.99 33.79
C TYR A 228 -17.28 -9.14 33.40
N LEU A 229 -15.96 -8.93 33.48
CA LEU A 229 -14.98 -9.95 33.12
C LEU A 229 -15.12 -11.20 34.01
N ASN A 230 -15.35 -10.99 35.31
CA ASN A 230 -15.60 -12.09 36.25
C ASN A 230 -16.90 -12.84 35.93
N ALA A 231 -17.97 -12.13 35.58
CA ALA A 231 -19.23 -12.77 35.20
C ALA A 231 -19.08 -13.62 33.93
N ILE A 232 -18.37 -13.12 32.92
CA ILE A 232 -18.10 -13.86 31.68
C ILE A 232 -17.23 -15.09 31.95
N MET A 233 -16.14 -14.95 32.72
CA MET A 233 -15.27 -16.07 33.08
C MET A 233 -16.00 -17.13 33.93
N GLY A 234 -16.85 -16.69 34.86
CA GLY A 234 -17.68 -17.58 35.68
C GLY A 234 -18.65 -18.41 34.82
N ASN A 235 -19.31 -17.77 33.85
CA ASN A 235 -20.18 -18.46 32.90
C ASN A 235 -19.43 -19.47 32.04
N VAL A 236 -18.21 -19.18 31.59
CA VAL A 236 -17.40 -20.12 30.78
C VAL A 236 -17.05 -21.39 31.56
N GLY A 237 -16.79 -21.28 32.87
CA GLY A 237 -16.54 -22.43 33.73
C GLY A 237 -17.76 -23.34 33.94
N GLU A 238 -18.98 -22.78 33.93
CA GLU A 238 -20.22 -23.56 34.08
C GLU A 238 -20.57 -24.35 32.80
N VAL A 239 -20.31 -23.81 31.60
CA VAL A 239 -20.58 -24.53 30.33
C VAL A 239 -19.63 -25.72 30.12
N GLU A 240 -18.40 -25.64 30.62
CA GLU A 240 -17.44 -26.75 30.53
C GLU A 240 -17.81 -27.92 31.45
N ASP A 241 -18.40 -27.67 32.63
CA ASP A 241 -18.84 -28.71 33.57
C ASP A 241 -20.12 -29.44 33.09
N GLU A 242 -21.02 -28.77 32.36
CA GLU A 242 -22.22 -29.41 31.78
C GLU A 242 -21.93 -30.24 30.51
N ALA A 243 -20.80 -30.03 29.83
CA ALA A 243 -20.41 -30.78 28.64
C ALA A 243 -19.74 -32.15 28.95
N VAL A 244 -19.50 -32.46 30.24
CA VAL A 244 -18.78 -33.68 30.69
C VAL A 244 -19.67 -34.63 31.50
N SER A 245 -20.98 -34.38 31.60
CA SER A 245 -21.94 -35.18 32.38
C SER A 245 -22.88 -36.04 31.52
#